data_AF-A0A6I2UAS9-F1
#
_entry.id   AF-A0A6I2UAS9-F1
#
_cell.length_a   1.000
_cell.length_b   1.000
_cell.length_c   1.000
_cell.angle_alpha   90.00
_cell.angle_beta   90.00
_cell.angle_gamma   90.00
#
_symmetry.space_group_name_H-M   'P 1'
#
loop_
_entity.id
_entity.type
_entity.pdbx_description
1 polymer ?
#
loop_
_entity_poly.entity_id
_entity_poly.type
_entity_poly.pdbx_seq_one_letter_code
_entity_poly.pdbx_strand_id
1 'polypeptide(L)'
;MTEEIKKKLDWYARKAADGKKEPMSETEEAAFSSICAALMGQVPQMPLEEANQIADAYNAKPGMTDQEWLDFEEEYTRFFQKYLSEEDLKEYADSMVSDVLPMICDAIRMKHKNAYSEK
;
A
#
# COMPACT_ATOMS: atom_id res chain seq x y z
N MET A 1 3.25 -19.48 16.87
CA MET A 1 3.18 -19.10 15.43
C MET A 1 3.75 -20.19 14.51
N THR A 2 3.08 -20.51 13.39
CA THR A 2 3.57 -21.50 12.39
C THR A 2 4.54 -20.87 11.38
N GLU A 3 5.33 -21.68 10.68
CA GLU A 3 6.27 -21.20 9.64
C GLU A 3 5.56 -20.54 8.44
N GLU A 4 4.35 -20.99 8.09
CA GLU A 4 3.55 -20.36 7.05
C GLU A 4 3.11 -18.95 7.44
N ILE A 5 2.72 -18.76 8.71
CA ILE A 5 2.34 -17.45 9.24
C ILE A 5 3.55 -16.53 9.22
N LYS A 6 4.73 -16.98 9.65
CA LYS A 6 5.98 -16.18 9.58
C LYS A 6 6.31 -15.74 8.16
N LYS A 7 6.28 -16.65 7.17
CA LYS A 7 6.53 -16.31 5.77
C LYS A 7 5.56 -15.26 5.25
N LYS A 8 4.28 -15.37 5.63
CA LYS A 8 3.26 -14.42 5.21
C LYS A 8 3.47 -13.05 5.88
N LEU A 9 3.93 -13.03 7.13
CA LEU A 9 4.33 -11.80 7.82
C LEU A 9 5.54 -11.12 7.18
N ASP A 10 6.58 -11.88 6.82
CA ASP A 10 7.75 -11.35 6.13
C ASP A 10 7.38 -10.78 4.74
N TRP A 11 6.38 -11.39 4.08
CA TRP A 11 5.83 -10.87 2.84
C TRP A 11 5.12 -9.52 3.05
N TYR A 12 4.26 -9.40 4.08
CA TYR A 12 3.64 -8.13 4.44
C TYR A 12 4.69 -7.08 4.81
N ALA A 13 5.78 -7.45 5.50
CA ALA A 13 6.89 -6.57 5.84
C ALA A 13 7.57 -5.97 4.61
N ARG A 14 7.90 -6.82 3.64
CA ARG A 14 8.53 -6.39 2.38
C ARG A 14 7.60 -5.51 1.57
N LYS A 15 6.32 -5.89 1.47
CA LYS A 15 5.33 -5.10 0.76
C LYS A 15 5.11 -3.73 1.41
N ALA A 16 4.99 -3.67 2.72
CA ALA A 16 4.86 -2.39 3.43
C ALA A 16 6.11 -1.51 3.27
N ALA A 17 7.30 -2.13 3.21
CA ALA A 17 8.56 -1.43 2.95
C ALA A 17 8.66 -0.85 1.53
N ASP A 18 8.00 -1.45 0.53
CA ASP A 18 7.86 -0.86 -0.80
C ASP A 18 7.07 0.46 -0.77
N GLY A 19 6.29 0.68 0.30
CA GLY A 19 5.65 1.95 0.59
C GLY A 19 4.51 2.31 -0.36
N LYS A 20 3.86 3.43 -0.04
CA LYS A 20 2.88 4.05 -0.91
C LYS A 20 3.60 4.89 -1.96
N LYS A 21 3.24 4.72 -3.23
CA LYS A 21 3.69 5.55 -4.34
C LYS A 21 3.23 6.98 -4.11
N GLU A 22 4.08 7.94 -4.47
CA GLU A 22 3.73 9.35 -4.39
C GLU A 22 2.54 9.68 -5.29
N PRO A 23 1.70 10.66 -4.92
CA PRO A 23 0.66 11.18 -5.80
C PRO A 23 1.24 11.62 -7.14
N MET A 24 0.46 11.49 -8.20
CA MET A 24 0.83 12.05 -9.49
C MET A 24 1.03 13.57 -9.36
N SER A 25 2.09 14.06 -9.99
CA SER A 25 2.26 15.49 -10.26
C SER A 25 1.29 15.94 -11.35
N GLU A 26 1.05 17.25 -11.46
CA GLU A 26 0.18 17.83 -12.49
C GLU A 26 0.59 17.41 -13.92
N THR A 27 1.89 17.23 -14.16
CA THR A 27 2.41 16.77 -15.46
C THR A 27 2.08 15.31 -15.73
N GLU A 28 2.15 14.45 -14.71
CA GLU A 28 1.76 13.04 -14.82
C GLU A 28 0.25 12.91 -15.01
N GLU A 29 -0.55 13.70 -14.28
CA GLU A 29 -2.01 13.75 -14.47
C GLU A 29 -2.38 14.20 -15.90
N ALA A 30 -1.71 15.22 -16.43
CA ALA A 30 -1.93 15.70 -17.81
C ALA A 30 -1.55 14.65 -18.88
N ALA A 31 -0.51 13.86 -18.61
CA ALA A 31 -0.11 12.73 -19.46
C ALA A 31 -1.18 11.63 -19.48
N PHE A 32 -1.64 11.18 -18.31
CA PHE A 32 -2.73 10.20 -18.21
C PHE A 32 -4.02 10.71 -18.85
N SER A 33 -4.38 11.97 -18.61
CA SER A 33 -5.55 12.60 -19.24
C SER A 33 -5.45 12.62 -20.77
N SER A 34 -4.27 12.91 -21.32
CA SER A 34 -4.03 12.91 -22.76
C SER A 34 -4.11 11.52 -23.39
N ILE A 35 -3.63 10.49 -22.70
CA ILE A 35 -3.79 9.09 -23.11
C ILE A 35 -5.29 8.72 -23.12
N CYS A 36 -6.02 9.06 -22.06
CA CYS A 36 -7.48 8.84 -21.99
C CYS A 36 -8.23 9.57 -23.12
N ALA A 37 -7.90 10.83 -23.38
CA ALA A 37 -8.51 11.63 -24.45
C ALA A 37 -8.32 10.96 -25.81
N ALA A 38 -7.11 10.51 -26.14
CA ALA A 38 -6.86 9.80 -27.39
C ALA A 38 -7.64 8.49 -27.51
N LEU A 39 -7.73 7.70 -26.44
CA LEU A 39 -8.52 6.46 -26.42
C LEU A 39 -10.02 6.73 -26.67
N MET A 40 -10.51 7.89 -26.24
CA MET A 40 -11.89 8.34 -26.46
C MET A 40 -12.08 9.08 -27.81
N GLY A 41 -11.04 9.18 -28.65
CA GLY A 41 -11.09 9.92 -29.92
C GLY A 41 -11.14 11.45 -29.76
N GLN A 42 -10.79 11.96 -28.58
CA GLN A 42 -10.71 13.38 -28.27
C GLN A 42 -9.30 13.92 -28.52
N VAL A 43 -9.19 15.25 -28.65
CA VAL A 43 -7.89 15.93 -28.85
C VAL A 43 -7.07 15.85 -27.56
N PRO A 44 -5.87 15.25 -27.58
CA PRO A 44 -4.99 15.19 -26.41
C PRO A 44 -4.44 16.58 -26.03
N GLN A 45 -4.17 16.80 -24.75
CA GLN A 45 -3.62 18.08 -24.26
C GLN A 45 -2.09 18.18 -24.49
N MET A 46 -1.42 17.03 -24.64
CA MET A 46 -0.02 16.93 -25.03
C MET A 46 0.18 15.80 -26.07
N PRO A 47 1.31 15.78 -26.79
CA PRO A 47 1.62 14.71 -27.73
C PRO A 47 1.61 13.33 -27.05
N LEU A 48 1.04 12.33 -27.72
CA LEU A 48 0.89 10.99 -27.13
C LEU A 48 2.22 10.30 -26.86
N GLU A 49 3.24 10.56 -27.66
CA GLU A 49 4.58 10.01 -27.42
C GLU A 49 5.15 10.49 -26.08
N GLU A 50 5.03 11.79 -25.80
CA GLU A 50 5.44 12.40 -24.54
C GLU A 50 4.58 11.89 -23.37
N ALA A 51 3.26 11.83 -23.55
CA ALA A 51 2.34 11.32 -22.53
C ALA A 51 2.65 9.86 -22.13
N ASN A 52 2.94 8.99 -23.10
CA ASN A 52 3.29 7.60 -22.82
C ASN A 52 4.62 7.49 -22.06
N GLN A 53 5.64 8.28 -22.43
CA GLN A 53 6.92 8.28 -21.71
C GLN A 53 6.75 8.68 -20.24
N ILE A 54 5.92 9.68 -19.96
CA ILE A 54 5.63 10.13 -18.59
C ILE A 54 4.84 9.07 -17.82
N ALA A 55 3.82 8.47 -18.44
CA ALA A 55 3.04 7.41 -17.83
C ALA A 55 3.88 6.17 -17.51
N ASP A 56 4.78 5.77 -18.41
CA ASP A 56 5.72 4.67 -18.20
C ASP A 56 6.69 4.96 -17.05
N ALA A 57 7.23 6.19 -16.98
CA ALA A 57 8.09 6.61 -15.89
C ALA A 57 7.35 6.60 -14.54
N TYR A 58 6.10 7.08 -14.49
CA TYR A 58 5.27 7.01 -13.29
C TYR A 58 4.98 5.57 -12.89
N ASN A 59 4.61 4.70 -13.84
CA ASN A 59 4.32 3.29 -13.58
C ASN A 59 5.56 2.54 -13.08
N ALA A 60 6.76 2.90 -13.55
CA ALA A 60 8.02 2.33 -13.10
C ALA A 60 8.46 2.80 -11.69
N LYS A 61 7.85 3.86 -11.13
CA LYS A 61 8.14 4.27 -9.74
C LYS A 61 7.85 3.09 -8.79
N PRO A 62 8.74 2.80 -7.83
CA PRO A 62 8.48 1.79 -6.81
C PRO A 62 7.31 2.22 -5.90
N GLY A 63 6.61 1.24 -5.33
CA GLY A 63 5.53 1.45 -4.37
C GLY A 63 4.12 1.17 -4.91
N MET A 64 3.15 1.15 -4.00
CA MET A 64 1.75 0.87 -4.26
C MET A 64 0.94 2.14 -4.45
N THR A 65 0.02 2.16 -5.41
CA THR A 65 -0.98 3.24 -5.51
C THR A 65 -1.84 3.33 -4.24
N ASP A 66 -2.55 4.44 -4.06
CA ASP A 66 -3.51 4.62 -2.96
C ASP A 66 -4.49 3.45 -2.82
N GLN A 67 -5.03 2.97 -3.94
CA GLN A 67 -5.99 1.87 -3.92
C GLN A 67 -5.32 0.54 -3.55
N GLU A 68 -4.16 0.23 -4.13
CA GLU A 68 -3.40 -0.96 -3.78
C GLU A 68 -2.96 -0.95 -2.31
N TRP A 69 -2.63 0.23 -1.77
CA TRP A 69 -2.30 0.40 -0.36
C TRP A 69 -3.53 0.12 0.52
N LEU A 70 -4.71 0.65 0.18
CA LEU A 70 -5.95 0.38 0.92
C LEU A 70 -6.33 -1.10 0.89
N ASP A 71 -6.26 -1.73 -0.27
CA ASP A 71 -6.56 -3.16 -0.44
C ASP A 71 -5.57 -4.02 0.38
N PHE A 72 -4.29 -3.63 0.37
CA PHE A 72 -3.25 -4.24 1.20
C PHE A 72 -3.53 -4.06 2.69
N GLU A 73 -3.92 -2.86 3.13
CA GLU A 73 -4.30 -2.57 4.52
C GLU A 73 -5.46 -3.44 5.01
N GLU A 74 -6.48 -3.59 4.18
CA GLU A 74 -7.61 -4.43 4.52
C GLU A 74 -7.22 -5.92 4.60
N GLU A 75 -6.45 -6.41 3.63
CA GLU A 75 -6.03 -7.82 3.60
C GLU A 75 -5.19 -8.17 4.83
N TYR A 76 -4.14 -7.38 5.12
CA TYR A 76 -3.27 -7.69 6.24
C TYR A 76 -4.00 -7.52 7.58
N THR A 77 -4.91 -6.54 7.71
CA THR A 77 -5.68 -6.34 8.94
C THR A 77 -6.54 -7.55 9.25
N ARG A 78 -7.23 -8.09 8.23
CA ARG A 78 -8.03 -9.33 8.35
C ARG A 78 -7.15 -10.54 8.68
N PHE A 79 -5.96 -10.63 8.07
CA PHE A 79 -5.02 -11.70 8.37
C PHE A 79 -4.59 -11.67 9.84
N PHE A 80 -4.21 -10.51 10.35
CA PHE A 80 -3.81 -10.34 11.74
C PHE A 80 -4.93 -10.68 12.71
N GLN A 81 -6.13 -10.14 12.50
CA GLN A 81 -7.29 -10.43 13.36
C GLN A 81 -7.67 -11.92 13.40
N LYS A 82 -7.42 -12.65 12.32
CA LYS A 82 -7.81 -14.06 12.20
C LYS A 82 -6.78 -15.03 12.76
N TYR A 83 -5.49 -14.71 12.62
CA TYR A 83 -4.43 -15.69 12.84
C TYR A 83 -3.44 -15.33 13.95
N LEU A 84 -3.40 -14.08 14.41
CA LEU A 84 -2.48 -13.66 15.47
C LEU A 84 -3.22 -13.09 16.68
N SER A 85 -2.76 -13.46 17.87
CA SER A 85 -3.15 -12.78 19.10
C SER A 85 -2.40 -11.46 19.28
N GLU A 86 -2.84 -10.60 20.20
CA GLU A 86 -2.10 -9.37 20.54
C GLU A 86 -0.69 -9.64 21.04
N GLU A 87 -0.47 -10.79 21.68
CA GLU A 87 0.82 -11.25 22.20
C GLU A 87 1.74 -11.69 21.06
N ASP A 88 1.23 -12.47 20.10
CA ASP A 88 1.99 -12.84 18.87
C ASP A 88 2.40 -11.59 18.07
N LEU A 89 1.50 -10.60 17.97
CA LEU A 89 1.80 -9.31 17.33
C LEU A 89 2.90 -8.54 18.07
N LYS A 90 3.01 -8.71 19.40
CA LYS A 90 4.01 -8.02 20.23
C LYS A 90 5.38 -8.64 20.04
N GLU A 91 5.43 -9.96 20.16
CA GLU A 91 6.65 -10.73 19.94
C GLU A 91 7.18 -10.52 18.51
N TYR A 92 6.28 -10.41 17.53
CA TYR A 92 6.69 -10.11 16.16
C TYR A 92 7.19 -8.67 15.96
N ALA A 93 6.50 -7.67 16.52
CA ALA A 93 6.95 -6.29 16.46
C ALA A 93 8.31 -6.09 17.16
N ASP A 94 8.52 -6.75 18.30
CA ASP A 94 9.76 -6.67 19.07
C ASP A 94 10.92 -7.44 18.40
N SER A 95 10.64 -8.38 17.48
CA SER A 95 11.65 -9.19 16.78
C SER A 95 12.05 -8.66 15.41
N MET A 96 11.34 -7.67 14.84
CA MET A 96 11.65 -7.10 13.54
C MET A 96 12.46 -5.80 13.65
N VAL A 97 13.53 -5.72 12.85
CA VAL A 97 14.44 -4.56 12.74
C VAL A 97 13.88 -3.46 11.81
N SER A 98 12.65 -3.64 11.29
CA SER A 98 12.01 -2.72 10.35
C SER A 98 10.85 -1.98 11.03
N ASP A 99 10.94 -0.64 11.10
CA ASP A 99 10.00 0.23 11.83
C ASP A 99 8.56 0.21 11.29
N VAL A 100 8.35 -0.24 10.05
CA VAL A 100 7.06 -0.12 9.35
C VAL A 100 6.00 -1.06 9.92
N LEU A 101 6.38 -2.28 10.28
CA LEU A 101 5.40 -3.28 10.73
C LEU A 101 5.00 -3.14 12.21
N PRO A 102 5.91 -2.77 13.14
CA PRO A 102 5.54 -2.34 14.48
C PRO A 102 4.54 -1.17 14.47
N MET A 103 4.74 -0.16 13.61
CA MET A 103 3.78 0.95 13.44
C MET A 103 2.40 0.46 12.97
N ILE A 104 2.35 -0.51 12.05
CA ILE A 104 1.11 -1.12 11.57
C ILE A 104 0.44 -1.95 12.69
N CYS A 105 1.19 -2.78 13.41
CA CYS A 105 0.70 -3.56 14.55
C CYS A 105 0.11 -2.66 15.64
N ASP A 106 0.78 -1.54 15.93
CA ASP A 106 0.30 -0.58 16.91
C ASP A 106 -0.93 0.20 16.44
N ALA A 107 -1.03 0.54 15.15
CA ALA A 107 -2.23 1.13 14.57
C ALA A 107 -3.44 0.18 14.68
N ILE A 108 -3.25 -1.13 14.45
CA ILE A 108 -4.31 -2.14 14.62
C ILE A 108 -4.70 -2.26 16.10
N ARG A 109 -3.73 -2.32 17.02
CA ARG A 109 -4.01 -2.33 18.46
C ARG A 109 -4.78 -1.10 18.92
N MET A 110 -4.41 0.09 18.44
CA MET A 110 -5.10 1.34 18.77
C MET A 110 -6.55 1.31 18.27
N LYS A 111 -6.80 0.84 17.04
CA LYS A 111 -8.16 0.67 16.51
C LYS A 111 -8.97 -0.33 17.36
N HIS A 112 -8.37 -1.44 17.77
CA HIS A 112 -9.03 -2.42 18.65
C HIS A 112 -9.33 -1.84 20.03
N LYS A 113 -8.37 -1.18 20.69
CA LYS A 113 -8.58 -0.54 22.00
C LYS A 113 -9.69 0.50 21.98
N ASN A 114 -9.77 1.30 20.92
CA ASN A 114 -10.83 2.30 20.77
C ASN A 114 -12.20 1.65 20.54
N ALA A 115 -12.28 0.60 19.71
CA ALA A 115 -13.53 -0.14 19.47
C ALA A 115 -14.09 -0.86 20.70
N TYR A 116 -13.24 -1.21 21.68
CA TYR A 116 -13.64 -1.80 22.96
C TYR A 116 -13.83 -0.77 24.09
N SER A 117 -13.43 0.48 23.90
CA SER A 117 -13.63 1.57 24.90
C SER A 117 -14.94 2.33 24.69
N GLU A 118 -15.63 2.11 23.57
CA GLU A 118 -16.95 2.69 23.25
C GLU A 118 -18.14 1.76 23.57
N LYS A 119 -17.95 0.74 24.41
CA LYS A 119 -19.01 -0.12 24.95
C LYS A 119 -19.01 -0.10 26.48
#